data_AF-A0A956BPQ6-F1
#
_entry.id   AF-A0A956BPQ6-F1
#
_cell.length_a   1.000
_cell.length_b   1.000
_cell.length_c   1.000
_cell.angle_alpha   90.00
_cell.angle_beta   90.00
_cell.angle_gamma   90.00
#
_symmetry.space_group_name_H-M   'P 1'
#
loop_
_entity.id
_entity.type
_entity.pdbx_description
1 polymer ?
#
loop_
_entity_poly.entity_id
_entity_poly.type
_entity_poly.pdbx_seq_one_letter_code
_entity_poly.pdbx_strand_id
1 'polypeptide(L)'
;MALSVEAGELLELYLWCADDGRQPLVPERDPRVADEAADVLLCLLNFCDRAGVDLEAALESKLERARAKYPVDTVRGKALKYDEY
;
A
#
# COMPACT_ATOMS: atom_id res chain seq x y z
N MET A 1 -5.62 -2.43 16.36
CA MET A 1 -5.82 -1.05 16.84
C MET A 1 -4.63 -0.17 16.48
N ALA A 2 -3.38 -0.54 16.80
CA ALA A 2 -2.20 0.24 16.40
C ALA A 2 -2.07 0.40 14.86
N LEU A 3 -2.20 -0.68 14.08
CA LEU A 3 -2.08 -0.62 12.61
C LEU A 3 -2.95 0.44 11.92
N SER A 4 -4.20 0.62 12.37
CA SER A 4 -5.11 1.62 11.79
C SER A 4 -4.75 3.05 12.20
N VAL A 5 -4.07 3.22 13.34
CA VAL A 5 -3.58 4.53 13.80
C VAL A 5 -2.37 4.93 12.98
N GLU A 6 -1.33 4.09 12.88
CA GLU A 6 -0.12 4.40 12.08
C GLU A 6 -0.46 4.64 10.59
N ALA A 7 -1.42 3.87 10.06
CA ALA A 7 -1.90 4.10 8.70
C ALA A 7 -2.60 5.47 8.56
N GLY A 8 -3.27 5.92 9.62
CA GLY A 8 -3.87 7.25 9.70
C GLY A 8 -2.81 8.36 9.77
N GLU A 9 -1.79 8.20 10.60
CA GLU A 9 -0.67 9.15 10.74
C GLU A 9 0.09 9.30 9.41
N LEU A 10 0.36 8.20 8.72
CA LEU A 10 0.92 8.22 7.36
C LEU A 10 0.02 8.99 6.38
N LEU A 11 -1.29 8.76 6.41
CA LEU A 11 -2.24 9.42 5.50
C LEU A 11 -2.45 10.90 5.83
N GLU A 12 -2.29 11.30 7.10
CA GLU A 12 -2.40 12.70 7.53
C GLU A 12 -1.36 13.59 6.85
N LEU A 13 -0.16 13.06 6.59
CA LEU A 13 0.89 13.74 5.80
C LEU A 13 0.41 14.13 4.39
N TYR A 14 -0.68 13.52 3.91
CA TYR A 14 -1.25 13.73 2.58
C TYR A 14 -2.63 14.44 2.59
N LEU A 15 -3.19 14.77 3.76
CA LEU A 15 -4.58 15.24 3.92
C LEU A 15 -4.92 16.47 3.06
N TRP A 16 -3.95 17.37 2.83
CA TRP A 16 -4.14 18.62 2.08
C TRP A 16 -3.51 18.60 0.69
N CYS A 17 -3.11 17.43 0.20
CA CYS A 17 -2.49 17.29 -1.11
C CYS A 17 -3.55 17.28 -2.21
N ALA A 18 -3.36 18.11 -3.25
CA ALA A 18 -4.25 18.10 -4.41
C ALA A 18 -4.15 16.77 -5.17
N ASP A 19 -5.28 16.25 -5.64
CA ASP A 19 -5.39 14.97 -6.36
C ASP A 19 -5.26 15.17 -7.88
N ASP A 20 -4.33 16.02 -8.31
CA ASP A 20 -4.13 16.41 -9.72
C ASP A 20 -3.32 15.39 -10.54
N GLY A 21 -3.26 14.14 -10.06
CA GLY A 21 -2.77 12.98 -10.82
C GLY A 21 -1.26 12.77 -10.78
N ARG A 22 -0.49 13.67 -10.18
CA ARG A 22 0.91 13.42 -9.80
C ARG A 22 1.15 13.90 -8.39
N GLN A 23 0.78 13.08 -7.41
CA GLN A 23 1.41 13.18 -6.11
C GLN A 23 2.93 13.03 -6.35
N PRO A 24 3.75 14.07 -6.10
CA PRO A 24 5.17 14.03 -6.42
C PRO A 24 5.84 12.84 -5.70
N LEU A 25 6.91 12.32 -6.31
CA LEU A 25 7.66 11.22 -5.72
C LEU A 25 8.11 11.62 -4.32
N VAL A 26 7.87 10.69 -3.40
CA VAL A 26 8.02 10.75 -1.95
C VAL A 26 9.32 11.38 -1.39
N PRO A 27 10.50 11.44 -2.05
CA PRO A 27 11.70 11.99 -1.43
C PRO A 27 11.64 13.48 -1.05
N GLU A 28 10.74 14.27 -1.63
CA GLU A 28 10.60 15.70 -1.33
C GLU A 28 9.56 16.00 -0.25
N ARG A 29 8.74 15.01 0.12
CA ARG A 29 7.69 15.14 1.13
C ARG A 29 8.15 14.54 2.44
N ASP A 30 8.39 15.43 3.39
CA ASP A 30 8.44 15.22 4.84
C ASP A 30 9.25 13.99 5.31
N PRO A 31 10.38 14.17 6.02
CA PRO A 31 11.17 13.05 6.52
C PRO A 31 10.35 12.04 7.36
N ARG A 32 9.21 12.45 7.92
CA ARG A 32 8.29 11.58 8.65
C ARG A 32 7.64 10.49 7.82
N VAL A 33 7.51 10.64 6.49
CA VAL A 33 6.87 9.61 5.65
C VAL A 33 7.55 8.25 5.79
N ALA A 34 8.88 8.24 5.89
CA ALA A 34 9.64 7.00 6.04
C ALA A 34 9.37 6.34 7.40
N ASP A 35 9.27 7.15 8.46
CA ASP A 35 9.02 6.69 9.82
C ASP A 35 7.59 6.13 9.94
N GLU A 36 6.57 6.88 9.50
CA GLU A 36 5.16 6.43 9.56
C GLU A 36 4.93 5.16 8.70
N ALA A 37 5.60 5.06 7.54
CA ALA A 37 5.53 3.85 6.72
C ALA A 37 6.20 2.65 7.40
N ALA A 38 7.29 2.87 8.14
CA ALA A 38 7.94 1.83 8.92
C ALA A 38 7.06 1.37 10.09
N ASP A 39 6.36 2.29 10.76
CA ASP A 39 5.45 1.97 11.86
C ASP A 39 4.23 1.15 11.40
N VAL A 40 3.67 1.47 10.21
CA VAL A 40 2.65 0.62 9.56
C VAL A 40 3.19 -0.79 9.32
N LEU A 41 4.40 -0.92 8.75
CA LEU A 41 5.00 -2.22 8.47
C LEU A 41 5.26 -3.01 9.75
N LEU A 42 5.80 -2.36 10.78
CA LEU A 42 6.09 -2.97 12.08
C LEU A 42 4.81 -3.49 12.73
N CYS A 43 3.74 -2.69 12.73
CA CYS A 43 2.44 -3.08 13.24
C CYS A 43 1.85 -4.27 12.47
N LEU A 44 2.00 -4.28 11.14
CA LEU A 44 1.51 -5.38 10.30
C LEU A 44 2.28 -6.68 10.57
N LEU A 45 3.61 -6.62 10.65
CA LEU A 45 4.46 -7.78 10.96
C LEU A 45 4.09 -8.39 12.32
N ASN A 46 3.96 -7.54 13.35
CA ASN A 46 3.56 -7.99 14.69
C ASN A 46 2.15 -8.60 14.68
N PHE A 47 1.21 -7.98 13.98
CA PHE A 47 -0.14 -8.53 13.83
C PHE A 47 -0.11 -9.92 13.17
N CYS A 48 0.62 -10.09 12.07
CA CYS A 48 0.72 -11.35 11.35
C CYS A 48 1.37 -12.45 12.20
N ASP A 49 2.46 -12.14 12.92
CA ASP A 49 3.11 -13.07 13.85
C ASP A 49 2.11 -13.60 14.90
N ARG A 50 1.37 -12.69 15.54
CA ARG A 50 0.35 -13.06 16.54
C ARG A 50 -0.85 -13.80 15.97
N ALA A 51 -1.19 -13.54 14.71
CA ALA A 51 -2.30 -14.18 14.01
C ALA A 51 -1.91 -15.54 13.39
N GLY A 52 -0.62 -15.93 13.43
CA GLY A 52 -0.13 -17.13 12.76
C GLY A 52 -0.20 -17.03 11.22
N VAL A 53 -0.10 -15.82 10.68
CA VAL A 53 -0.13 -15.56 9.24
C VAL A 53 1.31 -15.45 8.73
N ASP A 54 1.69 -16.37 7.84
CA ASP A 54 2.89 -16.22 7.02
C ASP A 54 2.65 -15.10 5.99
N LEU A 55 3.15 -13.91 6.30
CA LEU A 55 2.95 -12.72 5.48
C LEU A 55 3.66 -12.82 4.12
N GLU A 56 4.81 -13.49 4.06
CA GLU A 56 5.57 -13.68 2.82
C GLU A 56 4.79 -14.56 1.86
N ALA A 57 4.38 -15.76 2.32
CA ALA A 57 3.58 -16.67 1.50
C ALA A 57 2.22 -16.05 1.10
N ALA A 58 1.59 -15.28 2.00
CA ALA A 58 0.34 -14.58 1.70
C ALA A 58 0.53 -13.51 0.60
N LEU A 59 1.65 -12.79 0.62
CA LEU A 59 1.98 -11.77 -0.38
C LEU A 59 2.27 -12.41 -1.75
N GLU A 60 3.08 -13.46 -1.81
CA GLU A 60 3.36 -14.20 -3.05
C GLU A 60 2.07 -14.66 -3.72
N SER A 61 1.21 -15.35 -2.96
CA SER A 61 -0.08 -15.83 -3.44
C SER A 61 -0.99 -14.68 -3.91
N LYS A 62 -0.96 -13.53 -3.23
CA LYS A 62 -1.72 -12.33 -3.64
C LYS A 62 -1.19 -11.76 -4.96
N LEU A 63 0.13 -11.70 -5.14
CA LEU A 63 0.77 -11.21 -6.36
C LEU A 63 0.45 -12.09 -7.57
N GLU A 64 0.45 -13.41 -7.40
CA GLU A 64 0.04 -14.35 -8.46
C GLU A 64 -1.42 -14.10 -8.89
N ARG A 65 -2.33 -13.99 -7.93
CA ARG A 65 -3.74 -13.64 -8.22
C ARG A 65 -3.86 -12.27 -8.89
N ALA A 66 -3.08 -11.28 -8.46
CA ALA A 66 -3.09 -9.95 -9.04
C ALA A 66 -2.61 -9.96 -10.49
N ARG A 67 -1.56 -10.72 -10.83
CA ARG A 67 -1.08 -10.89 -12.22
C ARG A 67 -2.15 -11.50 -13.12
N ALA A 68 -2.84 -12.53 -12.65
CA ALA A 68 -3.96 -13.13 -13.40
C ALA A 68 -5.14 -12.15 -13.56
N LYS A 69 -5.38 -11.33 -12.53
CA LYS A 69 -6.50 -10.36 -12.46
C LYS A 69 -6.20 -9.02 -13.15
N TYR A 70 -4.95 -8.74 -13.50
CA TYR A 70 -4.55 -7.50 -14.16
C TYR A 70 -3.41 -7.78 -15.18
N PRO A 71 -3.73 -8.39 -16.34
CA PRO A 71 -2.74 -8.68 -17.37
C PRO A 71 -2.13 -7.39 -17.93
N VAL A 72 -0.80 -7.31 -17.97
CA VAL A 72 -0.06 -6.11 -18.41
C VAL A 72 -0.49 -5.66 -19.81
N ASP A 73 -0.73 -6.60 -20.72
CA ASP A 73 -1.12 -6.31 -22.10
C ASP A 73 -2.48 -5.62 -22.21
N THR A 74 -3.33 -5.75 -21.18
CA THR A 74 -4.71 -5.24 -21.20
C THR A 74 -4.85 -3.94 -20.40
N VAL A 75 -4.13 -3.80 -19.29
CA VAL A 75 -4.34 -2.72 -18.30
C VAL A 75 -3.18 -1.72 -18.15
N ARG A 76 -2.04 -1.91 -18.82
CA ARG A 76 -0.91 -0.99 -18.64
C ARG A 76 -1.30 0.45 -18.98
N GLY A 77 -1.12 1.36 -18.02
CA GLY A 77 -1.46 2.78 -18.15
C GLY A 77 -2.94 3.10 -17.99
N LYS A 78 -3.78 2.13 -17.60
CA LYS A 78 -5.22 2.30 -17.39
C LYS A 78 -5.56 2.05 -15.92
N ALA A 79 -6.24 2.98 -15.28
CA ALA A 79 -6.78 2.81 -13.93
C ALA A 79 -8.13 2.07 -13.94
N LEU A 80 -8.22 0.97 -14.70
CA LEU A 80 -9.44 0.16 -14.82
C LEU A 80 -9.46 -0.93 -13.76
N LYS A 81 -10.63 -1.20 -13.18
CA LYS A 81 -10.83 -2.42 -12.41
C LYS A 81 -10.88 -3.64 -13.33
N TYR A 82 -10.78 -4.81 -12.71
CA TYR A 82 -10.69 -6.09 -13.41
C TYR A 82 -11.94 -6.50 -14.20
N ASP A 83 -13.05 -5.85 -13.92
CA ASP A 83 -14.35 -5.97 -14.58
C ASP A 83 -14.58 -4.86 -15.62
N GLU A 84 -13.63 -3.94 -15.79
CA GLU A 84 -13.77 -2.72 -16.60
C GLU A 84 -12.81 -2.68 -17.80
N TYR A 85 -12.03 -3.74 -18.06
CA TYR A 85 -11.07 -3.83 -19.18
C TYR A 85 -11.32 -4.99 -20.14
#